data_AF-A0AAV4LTF1-F1
#
_entry.id   AF-A0AAV4LTF1-F1
#
_cell.length_a   1.000
_cell.length_b   1.000
_cell.length_c   1.000
_cell.angle_alpha   90.00
_cell.angle_beta   90.00
_cell.angle_gamma   90.00
#
_symmetry.space_group_name_H-M   'P 1'
#
loop_
_entity.id
_entity.type
_entity.pdbx_description
1 polymer ?
#
loop_
_entity_poly.entity_id
_entity_poly.type
_entity_poly.pdbx_seq_one_letter_code
_entity_poly.pdbx_strand_id
1 'polypeptide(L)'
;MDGISSVGIQSLVSLSFAARLQWTLVNRLYDTHGISLGLLVIETLVKMSILPSVIFDTGSLYLKAGLSDQKEPQLHVPSVYGEVRKRFQGELPNVRVYGDDCMKQMNYMSVTHVVDHGHIFDFEAAAGLWKYGFDMLGMVSEGNSVLVTEPVLCSPEHHQKVGEIFLEGLGVDEIHMSITGLLSMYGIGKNSGTVVDIGDGMVQVVPMEEGHLQKSAIRRVDAGGMELTMYLQRLLCEMGYPMTSREDFAICRKIKEELCFCSLDPRADESNATALEKEYVLPDGQTLRDGETNAVNVSVERFYVCEAIFNPRILGSDRPGLAKVVWDSIQNSGITQRKLLMENIYLCGAGSQFENLHERLKFELQNLAPPAARANISVHTSREQHMLSWKGACFMGSPEIRNAYKEQWITKADYDEDGARVFLRQIIK
;
A
#
# COMPACT_ATOMS: atom_id res chain seq x y z
N MET A 1 42.85 45.27 -18.61
CA MET A 1 43.02 43.94 -18.00
C MET A 1 41.73 43.16 -18.25
N ASP A 2 41.65 42.77 -19.51
CA ASP A 2 40.94 41.68 -20.18
C ASP A 2 40.21 40.64 -19.33
N GLY A 3 38.95 40.40 -19.73
CA GLY A 3 38.52 39.07 -20.16
C GLY A 3 37.86 38.15 -19.13
N ILE A 4 36.54 38.23 -18.99
CA ILE A 4 35.71 37.04 -18.73
C ILE A 4 34.56 37.01 -19.73
N SER A 5 34.60 35.95 -20.53
CA SER A 5 33.83 35.63 -21.71
C SER A 5 32.39 35.19 -21.44
N SER A 6 31.49 35.76 -22.24
CA SER A 6 30.19 35.35 -22.80
C SER A 6 29.70 33.87 -22.78
N VAL A 7 29.88 33.08 -21.72
CA VAL A 7 29.38 31.68 -21.67
C VAL A 7 27.99 31.52 -20.99
N GLY A 8 27.43 32.57 -20.38
CA GLY A 8 26.24 32.43 -19.51
C GLY A 8 24.86 32.50 -20.16
N ILE A 9 24.71 32.72 -21.47
CA ILE A 9 23.39 33.07 -22.05
C ILE A 9 22.68 31.86 -22.70
N GLN A 10 23.36 30.74 -22.95
CA GLN A 10 22.74 29.59 -23.64
C GLN A 10 22.15 28.48 -22.74
N SER A 11 22.29 28.53 -21.40
CA SER A 11 21.70 27.51 -20.51
C SER A 11 20.36 27.89 -19.87
N LEU A 12 19.82 29.08 -20.13
CA LEU A 12 18.59 29.59 -19.50
C LEU A 12 17.28 29.05 -20.11
N VAL A 13 17.36 28.25 -21.17
CA VAL A 13 16.17 27.75 -21.88
C VAL A 13 15.57 26.50 -21.22
N SER A 14 16.30 25.78 -20.38
CA SER A 14 15.86 24.50 -19.76
C SER A 14 15.27 24.61 -18.35
N LEU A 15 15.22 25.78 -17.73
CA LEU A 15 14.65 25.94 -16.39
C LEU A 15 13.12 26.05 -16.41
N SER A 16 12.47 25.33 -15.50
CA SER A 16 11.01 25.38 -15.26
C SER A 16 10.55 26.80 -14.92
N PHE A 17 9.27 27.10 -15.12
CA PHE A 17 8.71 28.44 -14.89
C PHE A 17 8.94 28.94 -13.44
N ALA A 18 8.88 28.03 -12.46
CA ALA A 18 9.19 28.31 -11.06
C ALA A 18 10.67 28.68 -10.85
N ALA A 19 11.59 27.97 -11.51
CA ALA A 19 13.01 28.25 -11.43
C ALA A 19 13.40 29.57 -12.13
N ARG A 20 12.69 29.98 -13.20
CA ARG A 20 12.86 31.30 -13.82
C ARG A 20 12.42 32.43 -12.90
N LEU A 21 11.27 32.29 -12.23
CA LEU A 21 10.76 33.25 -11.24
C LEU A 21 11.69 33.37 -10.02
N GLN A 22 12.24 32.24 -9.57
CA GLN A 22 13.25 32.21 -8.51
C GLN A 22 14.55 32.89 -8.93
N TRP A 23 15.04 32.68 -10.16
CA TRP A 23 16.25 33.34 -10.67
C TRP A 23 16.11 34.87 -10.80
N THR A 24 14.97 35.38 -11.28
CA THR A 24 14.74 36.83 -11.34
C THR A 24 14.58 37.47 -9.97
N LEU A 25 14.04 36.76 -8.97
CA LEU A 25 14.03 37.22 -7.58
C LEU A 25 15.44 37.19 -6.97
N VAL A 26 16.22 36.15 -7.25
CA VAL A 26 17.61 35.98 -6.78
C VAL A 26 18.52 37.09 -7.27
N ASN A 27 18.46 37.45 -8.56
CA ASN A 27 19.25 38.58 -9.09
C ASN A 27 18.82 39.92 -8.48
N ARG A 28 17.52 40.15 -8.27
CA ARG A 28 17.04 41.39 -7.64
C ARG A 28 17.47 41.50 -6.17
N LEU A 29 17.53 40.40 -5.42
CA LEU A 29 17.92 40.38 -4.00
C LEU A 29 19.44 40.44 -3.81
N TYR A 30 20.22 39.86 -4.73
CA TYR A 30 21.68 39.96 -4.73
C TYR A 30 22.13 41.41 -5.01
N ASP A 31 21.51 42.06 -6.01
CA ASP A 31 21.83 43.45 -6.39
C ASP A 31 21.38 44.49 -5.36
N THR A 32 20.39 44.18 -4.52
CA THR A 32 19.83 45.16 -3.56
C THR A 32 20.39 45.04 -2.14
N HIS A 33 20.75 43.84 -1.67
CA HIS A 33 21.02 43.63 -0.23
C HIS A 33 22.32 42.89 0.10
N GLY A 34 23.15 42.51 -0.88
CA GLY A 34 24.48 41.93 -0.62
C GLY A 34 24.45 40.70 0.30
N ILE A 35 23.36 39.93 0.26
CA ILE A 35 23.19 38.73 1.08
C ILE A 35 24.18 37.69 0.57
N SER A 36 25.12 37.28 1.42
CA SER A 36 26.15 36.29 1.08
C SER A 36 25.49 35.01 0.57
N LEU A 37 26.05 34.43 -0.49
CA LEU A 37 25.63 33.15 -1.08
C LEU A 37 25.43 32.06 0.01
N GLY A 38 26.20 32.12 1.10
CA GLY A 38 26.11 31.20 2.23
C GLY A 38 24.81 31.32 3.06
N LEU A 39 24.24 32.51 3.22
CA LEU A 39 22.96 32.67 3.94
C LEU A 39 21.80 32.12 3.10
N LEU A 40 21.88 32.28 1.78
CA LEU A 40 20.87 31.79 0.83
C LEU A 40 20.93 30.25 0.68
N VAL A 41 22.12 29.65 0.70
CA VAL A 41 22.31 28.20 0.76
C VAL A 41 21.72 27.64 2.06
N ILE A 42 21.96 28.31 3.20
CA ILE A 42 21.34 27.92 4.48
C ILE A 42 19.82 28.06 4.41
N GLU A 43 19.26 29.15 3.89
CA GLU A 43 17.80 29.28 3.72
C GLU A 43 17.21 28.24 2.77
N THR A 44 17.94 27.83 1.73
CA THR A 44 17.47 26.82 0.77
C THR A 44 17.53 25.43 1.38
N LEU A 45 18.62 25.08 2.08
CA LEU A 45 18.74 23.84 2.85
C LEU A 45 17.71 23.76 3.98
N VAL A 46 17.45 24.87 4.65
CA VAL A 46 16.37 24.98 5.66
C VAL A 46 15.00 24.83 4.99
N LYS A 47 14.75 25.42 3.81
CA LYS A 47 13.49 25.24 3.07
C LYS A 47 13.27 23.79 2.61
N MET A 48 14.31 23.07 2.20
CA MET A 48 14.21 21.64 1.86
C MET A 48 13.83 20.78 3.07
N SER A 49 14.29 21.15 4.28
CA SER A 49 13.92 20.46 5.52
C SER A 49 12.47 20.70 5.98
N ILE A 50 11.73 21.65 5.38
CA ILE A 50 10.38 22.07 5.80
C ILE A 50 9.28 21.55 4.85
N LEU A 51 9.62 21.06 3.66
CA LEU A 51 8.61 20.57 2.72
C LEU A 51 8.06 19.20 3.14
N PRO A 52 6.74 18.95 2.95
CA PRO A 52 6.17 17.62 3.15
C PRO A 52 6.80 16.62 2.19
N SER A 53 6.92 15.36 2.63
CA SER A 53 7.40 14.28 1.78
C SER A 53 6.28 13.74 0.89
N VAL A 54 6.66 13.18 -0.25
CA VAL A 54 5.75 12.44 -1.14
C VAL A 54 5.67 11.00 -0.63
N ILE A 55 4.46 10.50 -0.45
CA ILE A 55 4.22 9.14 0.03
C ILE A 55 3.77 8.27 -1.14
N PHE A 56 4.37 7.09 -1.28
CA PHE A 56 3.89 6.02 -2.15
C PHE A 56 3.61 4.77 -1.33
N ASP A 57 2.32 4.51 -1.07
CA ASP A 57 1.86 3.25 -0.50
C ASP A 57 1.43 2.30 -1.64
N THR A 58 2.36 1.44 -2.05
CA THR A 58 2.23 0.61 -3.26
C THR A 58 1.72 -0.78 -2.91
N GLY A 59 0.39 -0.94 -2.83
CA GLY A 59 -0.24 -2.23 -2.57
C GLY A 59 -0.35 -3.11 -3.82
N SER A 60 -0.64 -4.40 -3.62
CA SER A 60 -0.90 -5.37 -4.70
C SER A 60 -2.06 -4.95 -5.63
N LEU A 61 -3.05 -4.27 -5.06
CA LEU A 61 -4.22 -3.85 -5.81
C LEU A 61 -4.20 -2.38 -6.21
N TYR A 62 -3.93 -1.50 -5.25
CA TYR A 62 -3.98 -0.06 -5.45
C TYR A 62 -2.68 0.60 -5.00
N LEU A 63 -2.27 1.62 -5.76
CA LEU A 63 -1.30 2.62 -5.36
C LEU A 63 -2.05 3.76 -4.71
N LYS A 64 -1.66 4.09 -3.48
CA LYS A 64 -2.05 5.32 -2.79
C LYS A 64 -0.87 6.27 -2.78
N ALA A 65 -1.04 7.50 -3.27
CA ALA A 65 0.04 8.48 -3.28
C ALA A 65 -0.45 9.90 -2.98
N GLY A 66 0.47 10.76 -2.56
CA GLY A 66 0.19 12.16 -2.22
C GLY A 66 1.21 12.72 -1.23
N LEU A 67 1.01 13.97 -0.81
CA LEU A 67 1.88 14.64 0.15
C LEU A 67 1.54 14.27 1.61
N SER A 68 2.57 14.26 2.46
CA SER A 68 2.46 13.89 3.88
C SER A 68 1.64 14.87 4.72
N ASP A 69 1.37 16.08 4.23
CA ASP A 69 0.50 17.07 4.87
C ASP A 69 -0.99 16.87 4.52
N GLN A 70 -1.31 15.91 3.66
CA GLN A 70 -2.68 15.61 3.28
C GLN A 70 -3.31 14.58 4.22
N LYS A 71 -4.58 14.79 4.53
CA LYS A 71 -5.38 13.90 5.37
C LYS A 71 -5.67 12.56 4.70
N GLU A 72 -5.86 12.58 3.39
CA GLU A 72 -6.22 11.45 2.54
C GLU A 72 -5.25 11.39 1.34
N PRO A 73 -5.01 10.21 0.76
CA PRO A 73 -4.19 10.11 -0.45
C PRO A 73 -4.83 10.90 -1.58
N GLN A 74 -4.03 11.74 -2.25
CA GLN A 74 -4.46 12.53 -3.40
C GLN A 74 -4.68 11.66 -4.64
N LEU A 75 -3.99 10.51 -4.69
CA LEU A 75 -4.05 9.54 -5.75
C LEU A 75 -4.44 8.18 -5.17
N HIS A 76 -5.45 7.54 -5.75
CA HIS A 76 -5.85 6.16 -5.46
C HIS A 76 -6.16 5.45 -6.77
N VAL A 77 -5.17 4.75 -7.32
CA VAL A 77 -5.23 4.15 -8.67
C VAL A 77 -4.81 2.69 -8.64
N PRO A 78 -5.28 1.84 -9.57
CA PRO A 78 -4.86 0.44 -9.64
C PRO A 78 -3.34 0.30 -9.83
N SER A 79 -2.69 -0.58 -9.07
CA SER A 79 -1.25 -0.90 -9.19
C SER A 79 -0.97 -1.80 -10.40
N VAL A 80 -1.32 -1.33 -11.59
CA VAL A 80 -1.24 -2.10 -12.84
C VAL A 80 -0.51 -1.33 -13.93
N TYR A 81 0.06 -2.09 -14.86
CA TYR A 81 0.50 -1.59 -16.16
C TYR A 81 -0.11 -2.42 -17.29
N GLY A 82 -0.23 -1.82 -18.46
CA GLY A 82 -0.81 -2.42 -19.65
C GLY A 82 0.13 -2.31 -20.83
N GLU A 83 0.30 -3.43 -21.54
CA GLU A 83 1.02 -3.48 -22.81
C GLU A 83 0.05 -3.73 -23.95
N VAL A 84 0.25 -3.04 -25.09
CA VAL A 84 -0.64 -3.19 -26.25
C VAL A 84 -0.61 -4.64 -26.75
N ARG A 85 -1.79 -5.26 -26.85
CA ARG A 85 -1.90 -6.64 -27.37
C ARG A 85 -1.38 -6.68 -28.81
N LYS A 86 -0.72 -7.78 -29.17
CA LYS A 86 -0.14 -8.01 -30.51
C LYS A 86 -1.09 -7.65 -31.66
N ARG A 87 -2.39 -7.94 -31.51
CA ARG A 87 -3.41 -7.65 -32.54
C ARG A 87 -3.66 -6.16 -32.80
N PHE A 88 -3.28 -5.27 -31.88
CA PHE A 88 -3.45 -3.82 -31.97
C PHE A 88 -2.11 -3.07 -32.13
N GLN A 89 -0.99 -3.81 -32.26
CA GLN A 89 0.33 -3.22 -32.51
C GLN A 89 0.34 -2.65 -33.93
N GLY A 90 0.17 -1.33 -34.05
CA GLY A 90 0.01 -0.60 -35.31
C GLY A 90 -1.05 0.51 -35.23
N GLU A 91 -2.04 0.34 -34.36
CA GLU A 91 -3.08 1.35 -34.09
C GLU A 91 -2.70 2.22 -32.89
N LEU A 92 -2.02 1.62 -31.90
CA LEU A 92 -1.63 2.27 -30.66
C LEU A 92 -0.09 2.29 -30.50
N PRO A 93 0.47 3.34 -29.86
CA PRO A 93 1.87 3.37 -29.47
C PRO A 93 2.20 2.17 -28.58
N ASN A 94 3.32 1.51 -28.85
CA ASN A 94 3.79 0.37 -28.04
C ASN A 94 4.52 0.86 -26.79
N VAL A 95 3.81 1.53 -25.90
CA VAL A 95 4.30 2.08 -24.64
C VAL A 95 3.45 1.54 -23.50
N ARG A 96 4.07 1.25 -22.34
CA ARG A 96 3.34 0.85 -21.14
C ARG A 96 2.44 1.98 -20.66
N VAL A 97 1.18 1.65 -20.37
CA VAL A 97 0.20 2.56 -19.77
C VAL A 97 -0.05 2.11 -18.33
N TYR A 98 -0.21 3.04 -17.39
CA TYR A 98 -0.27 2.74 -15.95
C TYR A 98 -1.61 3.18 -15.33
N GLY A 99 -1.93 2.62 -14.17
CA GLY A 99 -3.03 3.10 -13.33
C GLY A 99 -4.39 3.13 -14.02
N ASP A 100 -5.15 4.21 -13.80
CA ASP A 100 -6.48 4.38 -14.39
C ASP A 100 -6.45 4.50 -15.91
N ASP A 101 -5.38 5.05 -16.48
CA ASP A 101 -5.29 5.19 -17.94
C ASP A 101 -5.11 3.83 -18.62
N CYS A 102 -4.44 2.89 -17.93
CA CYS A 102 -4.40 1.49 -18.35
C CYS A 102 -5.81 0.88 -18.33
N MET A 103 -6.57 1.11 -17.26
CA MET A 103 -7.93 0.58 -17.12
C MET A 103 -8.91 1.15 -18.14
N LYS A 104 -8.83 2.45 -18.45
CA LYS A 104 -9.66 3.09 -19.50
C LYS A 104 -9.45 2.46 -20.88
N GLN A 105 -8.27 1.89 -21.13
CA GLN A 105 -7.90 1.28 -22.41
C GLN A 105 -7.79 -0.25 -22.33
N MET A 106 -8.30 -0.88 -21.26
CA MET A 106 -8.09 -2.30 -20.95
C MET A 106 -8.47 -3.28 -22.09
N ASN A 107 -9.42 -2.90 -22.95
CA ASN A 107 -9.86 -3.68 -24.10
C ASN A 107 -8.74 -3.93 -25.13
N TYR A 108 -7.78 -3.00 -25.20
CA TYR A 108 -6.63 -3.04 -26.11
C TYR A 108 -5.35 -3.57 -25.45
N MET A 109 -5.36 -3.68 -24.11
CA MET A 109 -4.17 -3.93 -23.31
C MET A 109 -4.14 -5.35 -22.72
N SER A 110 -2.93 -5.87 -22.55
CA SER A 110 -2.60 -6.94 -21.63
C SER A 110 -2.22 -6.31 -20.30
N VAL A 111 -3.19 -6.23 -19.39
CA VAL A 111 -3.00 -5.65 -18.03
C VAL A 111 -2.34 -6.67 -17.11
N THR A 112 -1.33 -6.21 -16.36
CA THR A 112 -0.53 -6.96 -15.38
C THR A 112 -0.40 -6.13 -14.09
N HIS A 113 -0.46 -6.78 -12.93
CA HIS A 113 -0.21 -6.14 -11.64
C HIS A 113 1.29 -5.89 -11.45
N VAL A 114 1.66 -4.71 -10.96
CA VAL A 114 3.05 -4.34 -10.66
C VAL A 114 3.56 -5.08 -9.42
N VAL A 115 2.68 -5.23 -8.42
CA VAL A 115 2.99 -5.88 -7.15
C VAL A 115 2.13 -7.14 -7.01
N ASP A 116 2.79 -8.28 -6.85
CA ASP A 116 2.16 -9.59 -6.66
C ASP A 116 2.45 -10.10 -5.24
N HIS A 117 1.42 -10.21 -4.41
CA HIS A 117 1.55 -10.56 -2.98
C HIS A 117 2.63 -9.74 -2.23
N GLY A 118 2.76 -8.44 -2.53
CA GLY A 118 3.79 -7.57 -1.95
C GLY A 118 5.18 -7.68 -2.59
N HIS A 119 5.37 -8.54 -3.60
CA HIS A 119 6.62 -8.67 -4.33
C HIS A 119 6.59 -7.92 -5.67
N ILE A 120 7.70 -7.27 -6.04
CA ILE A 120 7.88 -6.60 -7.33
C ILE A 120 8.78 -7.48 -8.19
N PHE A 121 8.25 -8.03 -9.27
CA PHE A 121 9.02 -8.81 -10.24
C PHE A 121 9.60 -7.95 -11.37
N ASP A 122 8.81 -6.99 -11.87
CA ASP A 122 9.21 -6.07 -12.93
C ASP A 122 9.47 -4.68 -12.33
N PHE A 123 10.73 -4.44 -11.99
CA PHE A 123 11.17 -3.17 -11.41
C PHE A 123 11.09 -2.00 -12.39
N GLU A 124 11.13 -2.24 -13.70
CA GLU A 124 10.92 -1.18 -14.69
C GLU A 124 9.45 -0.74 -14.71
N ALA A 125 8.52 -1.70 -14.59
CA ALA A 125 7.10 -1.39 -14.45
C ALA A 125 6.82 -0.66 -13.12
N ALA A 126 7.49 -1.03 -12.03
CA ALA A 126 7.37 -0.32 -10.75
C ALA A 126 7.88 1.13 -10.85
N ALA A 127 9.06 1.34 -11.45
CA ALA A 127 9.61 2.67 -11.72
C ALA A 127 8.63 3.51 -12.57
N GLY A 128 8.03 2.90 -13.60
CA GLY A 128 7.03 3.54 -14.44
C GLY A 128 5.74 3.91 -13.69
N LEU A 129 5.28 3.05 -12.78
CA LEU A 129 4.12 3.31 -11.95
C LEU A 129 4.37 4.45 -10.95
N TRP A 130 5.54 4.51 -10.32
CA TRP A 130 5.89 5.62 -9.42
C TRP A 130 6.07 6.94 -10.18
N LYS A 131 6.68 6.91 -11.37
CA LYS A 131 6.75 8.07 -12.26
C LYS A 131 5.34 8.55 -12.65
N TYR A 132 4.46 7.63 -13.05
CA TYR A 132 3.05 7.94 -13.29
C TYR A 132 2.39 8.58 -12.06
N GLY A 133 2.69 8.09 -10.86
CA GLY A 133 2.19 8.69 -9.62
C GLY A 133 2.66 10.14 -9.43
N PHE A 134 3.94 10.45 -9.66
CA PHE A 134 4.44 11.83 -9.66
C PHE A 134 3.72 12.71 -10.69
N ASP A 135 3.59 12.21 -11.92
CA ASP A 135 2.93 12.93 -13.02
C ASP A 135 1.46 13.27 -12.66
N MET A 136 0.73 12.30 -12.09
CA MET A 136 -0.66 12.48 -11.65
C MET A 136 -0.82 13.43 -10.47
N LEU A 137 0.19 13.53 -9.60
CA LEU A 137 0.26 14.54 -8.54
C LEU A 137 0.65 15.93 -9.06
N GLY A 138 1.03 16.05 -10.35
CA GLY A 138 1.51 17.30 -10.93
C GLY A 138 2.90 17.69 -10.41
N MET A 139 3.70 16.72 -10.01
CA MET A 139 5.01 16.90 -9.39
C MET A 139 6.12 16.30 -10.24
N VAL A 140 7.33 16.85 -10.13
CA VAL A 140 8.55 16.20 -10.61
C VAL A 140 9.14 15.36 -9.48
N SER A 141 9.84 14.28 -9.79
CA SER A 141 10.48 13.43 -8.77
C SER A 141 11.74 14.09 -8.17
N GLU A 142 12.53 14.77 -8.99
CA GLU A 142 13.74 15.50 -8.57
C GLU A 142 13.43 16.57 -7.51
N GLY A 143 14.27 16.70 -6.49
CA GLY A 143 14.10 17.71 -5.45
C GLY A 143 13.13 17.35 -4.33
N ASN A 144 12.54 16.14 -4.38
CA ASN A 144 11.56 15.69 -3.39
C ASN A 144 12.09 14.59 -2.49
N SER A 145 11.55 14.57 -1.29
CA SER A 145 11.76 13.53 -0.29
C SER A 145 10.63 12.53 -0.36
N VAL A 146 10.94 11.24 -0.37
CA VAL A 146 9.95 10.20 -0.62
C VAL A 146 9.88 9.19 0.52
N LEU A 147 8.66 8.87 0.96
CA LEU A 147 8.39 7.72 1.82
C LEU A 147 7.71 6.63 1.00
N VAL A 148 8.30 5.45 0.95
CA VAL A 148 7.75 4.28 0.24
C VAL A 148 7.37 3.22 1.25
N THR A 149 6.19 2.62 1.10
CA THR A 149 5.80 1.48 1.93
C THR A 149 6.33 0.18 1.35
N GLU A 150 6.67 -0.77 2.22
CA GLU A 150 7.05 -2.12 1.83
C GLU A 150 6.40 -3.18 2.74
N PRO A 151 6.25 -4.44 2.27
CA PRO A 151 5.85 -5.54 3.14
C PRO A 151 6.93 -5.88 4.18
N VAL A 152 6.52 -6.52 5.28
CA VAL A 152 7.49 -7.22 6.13
C VAL A 152 8.21 -8.35 5.38
N LEU A 153 9.42 -8.66 5.88
CA LEU A 153 10.27 -9.75 5.37
C LEU A 153 10.67 -9.58 3.89
N CYS A 154 10.77 -8.32 3.43
CA CYS A 154 11.36 -8.00 2.13
C CYS A 154 12.83 -8.45 2.07
N SER A 155 13.30 -8.95 0.92
CA SER A 155 14.71 -9.34 0.79
C SER A 155 15.60 -8.09 0.74
N PRO A 156 16.84 -8.16 1.25
CA PRO A 156 17.77 -7.04 1.16
C PRO A 156 18.00 -6.57 -0.29
N GLU A 157 18.02 -7.49 -1.26
CA GLU A 157 18.19 -7.13 -2.67
C GLU A 157 16.99 -6.36 -3.21
N HIS A 158 15.76 -6.78 -2.86
CA HIS A 158 14.55 -6.08 -3.26
C HIS A 158 14.52 -4.67 -2.62
N HIS A 159 14.77 -4.58 -1.31
CA HIS A 159 14.83 -3.31 -0.60
C HIS A 159 15.87 -2.34 -1.20
N GLN A 160 17.07 -2.83 -1.49
CA GLN A 160 18.10 -2.05 -2.20
C GLN A 160 17.61 -1.60 -3.58
N LYS A 161 16.96 -2.48 -4.34
CA LYS A 161 16.53 -2.16 -5.70
C LYS A 161 15.48 -1.07 -5.77
N VAL A 162 14.54 -1.05 -4.82
CA VAL A 162 13.58 0.06 -4.68
C VAL A 162 14.33 1.36 -4.41
N GLY A 163 15.25 1.36 -3.46
CA GLY A 163 16.08 2.52 -3.14
C GLY A 163 16.87 3.07 -4.33
N GLU A 164 17.55 2.20 -5.09
CA GLU A 164 18.27 2.55 -6.32
C GLU A 164 17.35 3.24 -7.35
N ILE A 165 16.15 2.69 -7.57
CA ILE A 165 15.19 3.25 -8.54
C ILE A 165 14.82 4.67 -8.17
N PHE A 166 14.55 4.94 -6.89
CA PHE A 166 14.17 6.28 -6.46
C PHE A 166 15.34 7.26 -6.53
N LEU A 167 16.53 6.91 -6.01
CA LEU A 167 17.67 7.83 -5.93
C LEU A 167 18.40 8.04 -7.27
N GLU A 168 18.65 6.96 -8.03
CA GLU A 168 19.32 7.02 -9.33
C GLU A 168 18.33 7.22 -10.47
N GLY A 169 17.28 6.39 -10.52
CA GLY A 169 16.36 6.35 -11.66
C GLY A 169 15.39 7.54 -11.72
N LEU A 170 14.76 7.86 -10.59
CA LEU A 170 13.80 8.96 -10.46
C LEU A 170 14.47 10.26 -9.95
N GLY A 171 15.70 10.18 -9.42
CA GLY A 171 16.47 11.35 -9.02
C GLY A 171 15.97 12.05 -7.77
N VAL A 172 15.27 11.35 -6.85
CA VAL A 172 14.78 11.94 -5.61
C VAL A 172 15.93 12.30 -4.66
N ASP A 173 15.71 13.25 -3.75
CA ASP A 173 16.77 13.79 -2.89
C ASP A 173 17.02 12.91 -1.66
N GLU A 174 15.96 12.33 -1.11
CA GLU A 174 16.04 11.41 0.02
C GLU A 174 14.85 10.43 0.01
N ILE A 175 15.08 9.23 0.55
CA ILE A 175 14.09 8.16 0.64
C ILE A 175 14.03 7.54 2.03
N HIS A 176 12.82 7.23 2.47
CA HIS A 176 12.56 6.35 3.61
C HIS A 176 11.63 5.20 3.23
N MET A 177 12.11 3.97 3.39
CA MET A 177 11.30 2.78 3.19
C MET A 177 10.81 2.25 4.53
N SER A 178 9.51 1.99 4.65
CA SER A 178 8.91 1.59 5.92
C SER A 178 7.85 0.52 5.76
N ILE A 179 7.76 -0.36 6.76
CA ILE A 179 6.80 -1.45 6.73
C ILE A 179 5.38 -0.97 7.02
N THR A 180 4.39 -1.46 6.26
CA THR A 180 2.97 -1.05 6.42
C THR A 180 2.42 -1.27 7.83
N GLY A 181 2.84 -2.34 8.51
CA GLY A 181 2.42 -2.65 9.88
C GLY A 181 2.91 -1.63 10.92
N LEU A 182 4.15 -1.14 10.80
CA LEU A 182 4.69 -0.10 11.69
C LEU A 182 3.95 1.22 11.49
N LEU A 183 3.78 1.61 10.23
CA LEU A 183 3.03 2.80 9.85
C LEU A 183 1.58 2.71 10.36
N SER A 184 0.93 1.56 10.20
CA SER A 184 -0.43 1.36 10.70
C SER A 184 -0.53 1.55 12.22
N MET A 185 0.48 1.10 12.98
CA MET A 185 0.52 1.34 14.43
C MET A 185 0.62 2.85 14.75
N TYR A 186 1.47 3.58 14.03
CA TYR A 186 1.57 5.04 14.16
C TYR A 186 0.27 5.74 13.74
N GLY A 187 -0.40 5.27 12.70
CA GLY A 187 -1.70 5.78 12.25
C GLY A 187 -2.81 5.60 13.30
N ILE A 188 -2.71 4.60 14.18
CA ILE A 188 -3.61 4.40 15.33
C ILE A 188 -3.22 5.33 16.51
N GLY A 189 -1.99 5.84 16.53
CA GLY A 189 -1.45 6.60 17.67
C GLY A 189 -1.02 5.70 18.83
N LYS A 190 -0.55 4.48 18.53
CA LYS A 190 -0.04 3.51 19.49
C LYS A 190 1.42 3.19 19.17
N ASN A 191 2.12 2.57 20.11
CA ASN A 191 3.51 2.13 19.95
C ASN A 191 3.75 0.67 20.38
N SER A 192 2.72 -0.01 20.91
CA SER A 192 2.79 -1.39 21.37
C SER A 192 1.52 -2.13 21.02
N GLY A 193 1.65 -3.39 20.60
CA GLY A 193 0.54 -4.25 20.21
C GLY A 193 0.88 -5.16 19.03
N THR A 194 -0.13 -5.89 18.57
CA THR A 194 -0.04 -6.75 17.39
C THR A 194 -0.87 -6.15 16.26
N VAL A 195 -0.23 -5.69 15.19
CA VAL A 195 -0.94 -5.27 13.97
C VAL A 195 -1.25 -6.50 13.13
N VAL A 196 -2.49 -6.61 12.66
CA VAL A 196 -2.95 -7.60 11.69
C VAL A 196 -3.37 -6.84 10.43
N ASP A 197 -2.44 -6.72 9.50
CA ASP A 197 -2.63 -6.02 8.22
C ASP A 197 -3.16 -7.00 7.17
N ILE A 198 -4.38 -6.77 6.69
CA ILE A 198 -5.09 -7.61 5.73
C ILE A 198 -5.25 -6.81 4.43
N GLY A 199 -4.38 -7.09 3.47
CA GLY A 199 -4.38 -6.48 2.14
C GLY A 199 -5.07 -7.36 1.07
N ASP A 200 -4.95 -6.93 -0.19
CA ASP A 200 -5.48 -7.71 -1.32
C ASP A 200 -4.60 -8.92 -1.64
N GLY A 201 -3.27 -8.76 -1.67
CA GLY A 201 -2.36 -9.86 -1.99
C GLY A 201 -1.80 -10.61 -0.78
N MET A 202 -1.94 -10.11 0.45
CA MET A 202 -1.29 -10.75 1.60
C MET A 202 -1.91 -10.32 2.93
N VAL A 203 -1.64 -11.14 3.95
CA VAL A 203 -1.88 -10.85 5.36
C VAL A 203 -0.55 -10.84 6.12
N GLN A 204 -0.36 -9.84 6.97
CA GLN A 204 0.83 -9.70 7.81
C GLN A 204 0.45 -9.50 9.27
N VAL A 205 1.13 -10.22 10.16
CA VAL A 205 0.99 -10.05 11.60
C VAL A 205 2.31 -9.52 12.14
N VAL A 206 2.25 -8.29 12.68
CA VAL A 206 3.41 -7.51 13.09
C VAL A 206 3.29 -7.16 14.58
N PRO A 207 3.81 -8.02 15.47
CA PRO A 207 3.90 -7.74 16.90
C PRO A 207 5.02 -6.73 17.18
N MET A 208 4.73 -5.74 18.03
CA MET A 208 5.71 -4.72 18.45
C MET A 208 5.47 -4.23 19.87
N GLU A 209 6.53 -3.75 20.50
CA GLU A 209 6.52 -3.18 21.86
C GLU A 209 7.43 -1.94 21.87
N GLU A 210 6.90 -0.80 22.31
CA GLU A 210 7.61 0.48 22.40
C GLU A 210 8.32 0.87 21.08
N GLY A 211 7.62 0.65 19.95
CA GLY A 211 8.14 0.91 18.60
C GLY A 211 9.11 -0.14 18.07
N HIS A 212 9.47 -1.16 18.85
CA HIS A 212 10.38 -2.22 18.45
C HIS A 212 9.61 -3.46 17.97
N LEU A 213 9.92 -3.88 16.74
CA LEU A 213 9.29 -5.04 16.11
C LEU A 213 9.82 -6.35 16.72
N GLN A 214 8.92 -7.26 17.07
CA GLN A 214 9.27 -8.60 17.52
C GLN A 214 9.51 -9.51 16.30
N LYS A 215 10.69 -9.39 15.68
CA LYS A 215 11.00 -10.00 14.37
C LYS A 215 10.75 -11.50 14.28
N SER A 216 11.18 -12.26 15.29
CA SER A 216 10.98 -13.73 15.33
C SER A 216 9.51 -14.11 15.38
N ALA A 217 8.65 -13.18 15.80
CA ALA A 217 7.22 -13.34 15.93
C ALA A 217 6.43 -12.80 14.71
N ILE A 218 7.07 -12.05 13.79
CA ILE A 218 6.40 -11.60 12.56
C ILE A 218 5.92 -12.81 11.76
N ARG A 219 4.66 -12.78 11.32
CA ARG A 219 4.09 -13.80 10.44
C ARG A 219 3.53 -13.13 9.19
N ARG A 220 3.61 -13.85 8.08
CA ARG A 220 3.10 -13.41 6.79
C ARG A 220 2.44 -14.58 6.07
N VAL A 221 1.34 -14.31 5.40
CA VAL A 221 0.63 -15.25 4.54
C VAL A 221 0.38 -14.57 3.21
N ASP A 222 0.87 -15.18 2.13
CA ASP A 222 0.62 -14.73 0.76
C ASP A 222 -0.76 -15.27 0.30
N ALA A 223 -1.79 -14.74 0.95
CA ALA A 223 -3.19 -14.83 0.55
C ALA A 223 -3.96 -13.68 1.21
N GLY A 224 -4.85 -13.02 0.47
CA GLY A 224 -5.65 -11.90 0.92
C GLY A 224 -6.94 -11.74 0.14
N GLY A 225 -7.36 -10.49 -0.09
CA GLY A 225 -8.56 -10.16 -0.85
C GLY A 225 -8.64 -10.73 -2.27
N MET A 226 -7.51 -11.02 -2.92
CA MET A 226 -7.46 -11.59 -4.27
C MET A 226 -8.00 -13.03 -4.27
N GLU A 227 -7.51 -13.89 -3.38
CA GLU A 227 -7.96 -15.28 -3.24
C GLU A 227 -9.44 -15.34 -2.88
N LEU A 228 -9.91 -14.42 -2.03
CA LEU A 228 -11.33 -14.32 -1.68
C LEU A 228 -12.19 -13.94 -2.89
N THR A 229 -11.70 -13.02 -3.73
CA THR A 229 -12.38 -12.61 -4.97
C THR A 229 -12.43 -13.75 -5.98
N MET A 230 -11.33 -14.49 -6.15
CA MET A 230 -11.27 -15.68 -6.99
C MET A 230 -12.24 -16.77 -6.50
N TYR A 231 -12.33 -16.96 -5.19
CA TYR A 231 -13.26 -17.93 -4.62
C TYR A 231 -14.72 -17.52 -4.86
N LEU A 232 -15.07 -16.25 -4.64
CA LEU A 232 -16.41 -15.76 -4.96
C LEU A 232 -16.74 -15.93 -6.44
N GLN A 233 -15.79 -15.61 -7.33
CA GLN A 233 -15.97 -15.82 -8.77
C GLN A 233 -16.27 -17.28 -9.10
N ARG A 234 -15.57 -18.23 -8.46
CA ARG A 234 -15.86 -19.67 -8.60
C ARG A 234 -17.28 -20.01 -8.16
N LEU A 235 -17.69 -19.55 -6.97
CA LEU A 235 -19.05 -19.80 -6.46
C LEU A 235 -20.13 -19.24 -7.40
N LEU A 236 -19.97 -18.01 -7.87
CA LEU A 236 -20.92 -17.39 -8.79
C LEU A 236 -20.99 -18.14 -10.13
N CYS A 237 -19.86 -18.62 -10.65
CA CYS A 237 -19.85 -19.50 -11.83
C CYS A 237 -20.60 -20.81 -11.59
N GLU A 238 -20.42 -21.44 -10.42
CA GLU A 238 -21.13 -22.67 -10.02
C GLU A 238 -22.65 -22.45 -9.87
N MET A 239 -23.08 -21.25 -9.48
CA MET A 239 -24.49 -20.83 -9.45
C MET A 239 -25.08 -20.56 -10.85
N GLY A 240 -24.25 -20.52 -11.89
CA GLY A 240 -24.67 -20.28 -13.28
C GLY A 240 -24.43 -18.87 -13.81
N TYR A 241 -23.84 -17.96 -13.02
CA TYR A 241 -23.48 -16.62 -13.49
C TYR A 241 -22.16 -16.68 -14.29
N PRO A 242 -22.11 -16.25 -15.57
CA PRO A 242 -20.94 -16.42 -16.44
C PRO A 242 -19.81 -15.42 -16.16
N MET A 243 -19.31 -15.38 -14.92
CA MET A 243 -18.30 -14.45 -14.42
C MET A 243 -16.87 -14.83 -14.85
N THR A 244 -16.56 -14.76 -16.14
CA THR A 244 -15.31 -15.32 -16.70
C THR A 244 -14.30 -14.28 -17.19
N SER A 245 -14.71 -13.02 -17.29
CA SER A 245 -13.89 -11.92 -17.81
C SER A 245 -13.17 -11.13 -16.73
N ARG A 246 -12.34 -10.17 -17.16
CA ARG A 246 -11.64 -9.27 -16.23
C ARG A 246 -12.60 -8.23 -15.64
N GLU A 247 -13.54 -7.79 -16.46
CA GLU A 247 -14.65 -6.93 -16.08
C GLU A 247 -15.52 -7.63 -15.03
N ASP A 248 -15.85 -8.90 -15.24
CA ASP A 248 -16.59 -9.73 -14.29
C ASP A 248 -15.82 -9.92 -12.97
N PHE A 249 -14.49 -10.07 -13.04
CA PHE A 249 -13.66 -10.17 -11.85
C PHE A 249 -13.71 -8.89 -11.00
N ALA A 250 -13.74 -7.72 -11.64
CA ALA A 250 -13.92 -6.45 -10.94
C ALA A 250 -15.32 -6.34 -10.30
N ILE A 251 -16.36 -6.88 -10.95
CA ILE A 251 -17.72 -6.98 -10.37
C ILE A 251 -17.70 -7.92 -9.16
N CYS A 252 -17.08 -9.09 -9.26
CA CYS A 252 -16.94 -10.03 -8.14
C CYS A 252 -16.27 -9.36 -6.94
N ARG A 253 -15.25 -8.52 -7.18
CA ARG A 253 -14.61 -7.75 -6.10
C ARG A 253 -15.59 -6.80 -5.41
N LYS A 254 -16.41 -6.07 -6.16
CA LYS A 254 -17.43 -5.16 -5.59
C LYS A 254 -18.48 -5.93 -4.79
N ILE A 255 -18.97 -7.05 -5.31
CA ILE A 255 -19.90 -7.94 -4.58
C ILE A 255 -19.28 -8.41 -3.26
N LYS A 256 -17.99 -8.79 -3.29
CA LYS A 256 -17.24 -9.17 -2.08
C LYS A 256 -17.21 -8.03 -1.08
N GLU A 257 -16.81 -6.83 -1.49
CA GLU A 257 -16.62 -5.68 -0.62
C GLU A 257 -17.93 -5.14 -0.04
N GLU A 258 -19.04 -5.21 -0.80
CA GLU A 258 -20.33 -4.66 -0.39
C GLU A 258 -21.21 -5.66 0.37
N LEU A 259 -21.17 -6.95 0.01
CA LEU A 259 -22.15 -7.92 0.48
C LEU A 259 -21.59 -9.00 1.41
N CYS A 260 -20.29 -9.32 1.36
CA CYS A 260 -19.73 -10.41 2.16
C CYS A 260 -19.50 -10.00 3.63
N PHE A 261 -19.59 -10.98 4.54
CA PHE A 261 -19.44 -10.75 5.98
C PHE A 261 -18.87 -11.99 6.67
N CYS A 262 -18.27 -11.82 7.84
CA CYS A 262 -17.81 -12.94 8.67
C CYS A 262 -18.96 -13.47 9.54
N SER A 263 -19.40 -14.70 9.31
CA SER A 263 -20.42 -15.33 10.16
C SER A 263 -19.90 -15.57 11.58
N LEU A 264 -20.74 -15.34 12.60
CA LEU A 264 -20.46 -15.70 14.00
C LEU A 264 -20.93 -17.12 14.35
N ASP A 265 -21.93 -17.64 13.65
CA ASP A 265 -22.41 -19.01 13.74
C ASP A 265 -22.75 -19.52 12.34
N PRO A 266 -21.76 -20.10 11.63
CA PRO A 266 -21.95 -20.57 10.25
C PRO A 266 -23.10 -21.57 10.11
N ARG A 267 -23.34 -22.41 11.12
CA ARG A 267 -24.41 -23.43 11.05
C ARG A 267 -25.79 -22.79 11.12
N ALA A 268 -25.95 -21.78 11.97
CA ALA A 268 -27.20 -21.03 12.06
C ALA A 268 -27.46 -20.26 10.76
N ASP A 269 -26.43 -19.62 10.21
CA ASP A 269 -26.51 -18.86 8.96
C ASP A 269 -26.83 -19.77 7.76
N GLU A 270 -26.24 -20.97 7.66
CA GLU A 270 -26.61 -21.99 6.66
C GLU A 270 -28.08 -22.40 6.76
N SER A 271 -28.58 -22.58 7.98
CA SER A 271 -29.98 -23.01 8.21
C SER A 271 -31.00 -21.92 7.87
N ASN A 272 -30.57 -20.65 7.80
CA ASN A 272 -31.42 -19.49 7.55
C ASN A 272 -31.02 -18.74 6.28
N ALA A 273 -30.65 -19.48 5.23
CA ALA A 273 -30.14 -18.95 3.96
C ALA A 273 -31.02 -17.86 3.33
N THR A 274 -32.35 -17.99 3.42
CA THR A 274 -33.30 -17.03 2.84
C THR A 274 -33.22 -15.64 3.48
N ALA A 275 -32.86 -15.55 4.76
CA ALA A 275 -32.66 -14.27 5.44
C ALA A 275 -31.35 -13.57 5.02
N LEU A 276 -30.44 -14.30 4.36
CA LEU A 276 -29.15 -13.79 3.89
C LEU A 276 -29.18 -13.35 2.43
N GLU A 277 -30.28 -13.60 1.71
CA GLU A 277 -30.43 -13.21 0.31
C GLU A 277 -30.23 -11.70 0.14
N LYS A 278 -29.30 -11.35 -0.76
CA LYS A 278 -29.08 -9.99 -1.24
C LYS A 278 -28.89 -10.02 -2.75
N GLU A 279 -29.44 -9.01 -3.40
CA GLU A 279 -29.28 -8.76 -4.82
C GLU A 279 -28.21 -7.69 -5.04
N TYR A 280 -27.27 -7.96 -5.96
CA TYR A 280 -26.34 -6.97 -6.49
C TYR A 280 -26.74 -6.61 -7.91
N VAL A 281 -27.23 -5.38 -8.12
CA VAL A 281 -27.58 -4.88 -9.45
C VAL A 281 -26.32 -4.38 -10.16
N LEU A 282 -26.10 -4.83 -11.39
CA LEU A 282 -24.94 -4.41 -12.18
C LEU A 282 -25.03 -2.90 -12.51
N PRO A 283 -23.91 -2.16 -12.45
CA PRO A 283 -23.90 -0.74 -12.77
C PRO A 283 -24.37 -0.43 -14.20
N ASP A 284 -24.95 0.75 -14.41
CA ASP A 284 -25.24 1.34 -15.72
C ASP A 284 -26.13 0.50 -16.66
N GLY A 285 -26.96 -0.39 -16.09
CA GLY A 285 -27.82 -1.29 -16.89
C GLY A 285 -27.03 -2.32 -17.69
N GLN A 286 -25.77 -2.57 -17.30
CA GLN A 286 -24.95 -3.61 -17.88
C GLN A 286 -25.60 -4.97 -17.64
N THR A 287 -25.42 -5.87 -18.60
CA THR A 287 -25.75 -7.28 -18.46
C THR A 287 -24.47 -8.10 -18.44
N LEU A 288 -24.54 -9.27 -17.80
CA LEU A 288 -23.49 -10.27 -17.93
C LEU A 288 -23.39 -10.74 -19.38
N ARG A 289 -22.41 -11.59 -19.66
CA ARG A 289 -22.13 -12.11 -21.02
C ARG A 289 -23.28 -12.89 -21.66
N ASP A 290 -24.25 -13.34 -20.87
CA ASP A 290 -25.49 -13.93 -21.38
C ASP A 290 -26.41 -12.92 -22.07
N GLY A 291 -26.18 -11.62 -21.86
CA GLY A 291 -26.97 -10.53 -22.42
C GLY A 291 -28.29 -10.27 -21.69
N GLU A 292 -28.60 -11.04 -20.65
CA GLU A 292 -29.90 -11.03 -19.96
C GLU A 292 -29.76 -10.69 -18.48
N THR A 293 -28.73 -11.22 -17.81
CA THR A 293 -28.58 -11.08 -16.37
C THR A 293 -28.07 -9.69 -16.02
N ASN A 294 -28.91 -8.87 -15.39
CA ASN A 294 -28.58 -7.53 -14.91
C ASN A 294 -28.36 -7.45 -13.39
N ALA A 295 -28.57 -8.55 -12.66
CA ALA A 295 -28.39 -8.63 -11.22
C ALA A 295 -27.93 -10.02 -10.77
N VAL A 296 -27.15 -10.06 -9.70
CA VAL A 296 -26.58 -11.27 -9.11
C VAL A 296 -27.17 -11.46 -7.72
N ASN A 297 -27.84 -12.58 -7.49
CA ASN A 297 -28.39 -12.93 -6.18
C ASN A 297 -27.40 -13.81 -5.43
N VAL A 298 -27.07 -13.40 -4.20
CA VAL A 298 -26.16 -14.12 -3.30
C VAL A 298 -26.79 -14.30 -1.93
N SER A 299 -26.53 -15.43 -1.29
CA SER A 299 -27.06 -15.81 0.02
C SER A 299 -25.93 -16.29 0.94
N VAL A 300 -25.80 -17.60 1.15
CA VAL A 300 -24.77 -18.25 1.96
C VAL A 300 -23.36 -18.02 1.42
N GLU A 301 -23.22 -17.76 0.12
CA GLU A 301 -21.93 -17.45 -0.52
C GLU A 301 -21.25 -16.24 0.13
N ARG A 302 -22.06 -15.29 0.64
CA ARG A 302 -21.60 -14.07 1.29
C ARG A 302 -20.72 -14.34 2.52
N PHE A 303 -20.99 -15.39 3.29
CA PHE A 303 -20.15 -15.75 4.43
C PHE A 303 -19.19 -16.90 4.13
N TYR A 304 -19.49 -17.78 3.15
CA TYR A 304 -18.53 -18.79 2.72
C TYR A 304 -17.21 -18.18 2.25
N VAL A 305 -17.26 -17.05 1.54
CA VAL A 305 -16.05 -16.32 1.13
C VAL A 305 -15.22 -15.94 2.35
N CYS A 306 -15.82 -15.32 3.37
CA CYS A 306 -15.11 -14.93 4.58
C CYS A 306 -14.67 -16.12 5.43
N GLU A 307 -15.37 -17.25 5.39
CA GLU A 307 -14.97 -18.48 6.10
C GLU A 307 -13.60 -18.98 5.61
N ALA A 308 -13.23 -18.72 4.35
CA ALA A 308 -11.91 -19.06 3.81
C ALA A 308 -10.75 -18.35 4.54
N ILE A 309 -11.01 -17.21 5.20
CA ILE A 309 -10.03 -16.51 6.04
C ILE A 309 -9.65 -17.36 7.27
N PHE A 310 -10.63 -18.07 7.84
CA PHE A 310 -10.47 -18.90 9.04
C PHE A 310 -10.18 -20.36 8.71
N ASN A 311 -10.69 -20.85 7.57
CA ASN A 311 -10.49 -22.19 7.06
C ASN A 311 -9.99 -22.19 5.59
N PRO A 312 -8.69 -21.96 5.36
CA PRO A 312 -8.12 -21.94 4.01
C PRO A 312 -8.24 -23.24 3.22
N ARG A 313 -8.59 -24.36 3.89
CA ARG A 313 -8.78 -25.66 3.22
C ARG A 313 -9.91 -25.62 2.20
N ILE A 314 -10.89 -24.74 2.36
CA ILE A 314 -11.98 -24.49 1.40
C ILE A 314 -11.43 -24.01 0.05
N LEU A 315 -10.29 -23.32 0.07
CA LEU A 315 -9.54 -22.87 -1.11
C LEU A 315 -8.56 -23.94 -1.63
N GLY A 316 -8.53 -25.14 -1.03
CA GLY A 316 -7.53 -26.16 -1.31
C GLY A 316 -6.15 -25.83 -0.74
N SER A 317 -6.06 -24.92 0.22
CA SER A 317 -4.79 -24.51 0.85
C SER A 317 -4.60 -25.18 2.20
N ASP A 318 -3.41 -25.73 2.45
CA ASP A 318 -3.02 -26.30 3.76
C ASP A 318 -2.49 -25.25 4.74
N ARG A 319 -2.48 -23.96 4.36
CA ARG A 319 -2.02 -22.87 5.21
C ARG A 319 -2.92 -22.70 6.44
N PRO A 320 -2.38 -22.24 7.58
CA PRO A 320 -3.19 -21.91 8.75
C PRO A 320 -4.13 -20.73 8.46
N GLY A 321 -5.34 -20.77 9.04
CA GLY A 321 -6.26 -19.64 9.01
C GLY A 321 -5.79 -18.46 9.87
N LEU A 322 -6.40 -17.29 9.66
CA LEU A 322 -6.01 -16.01 10.27
C LEU A 322 -5.80 -16.08 11.78
N ALA A 323 -6.76 -16.66 12.52
CA ALA A 323 -6.68 -16.75 13.98
C ALA A 323 -5.43 -17.53 14.44
N LYS A 324 -5.08 -18.62 13.74
CA LYS A 324 -3.89 -19.41 14.05
C LYS A 324 -2.60 -18.64 13.73
N VAL A 325 -2.57 -17.90 12.63
CA VAL A 325 -1.42 -17.05 12.25
C VAL A 325 -1.16 -15.98 13.31
N VAL A 326 -2.22 -15.29 13.76
CA VAL A 326 -2.15 -14.27 14.81
C VAL A 326 -1.71 -14.89 16.14
N TRP A 327 -2.30 -16.02 16.51
CA TRP A 327 -1.93 -16.74 17.73
C TRP A 327 -0.47 -17.20 17.71
N ASP A 328 -0.01 -17.75 16.59
CA ASP A 328 1.38 -18.21 16.44
C ASP A 328 2.36 -17.05 16.51
N SER A 329 2.04 -15.90 15.93
CA SER A 329 2.83 -14.67 16.10
C SER A 329 3.00 -14.35 17.59
N ILE A 330 1.90 -14.21 18.33
CA ILE A 330 1.92 -13.89 19.77
C ILE A 330 2.67 -14.95 20.58
N GLN A 331 2.49 -16.24 20.27
CA GLN A 331 3.20 -17.32 20.98
C GLN A 331 4.70 -17.35 20.69
N ASN A 332 5.14 -16.83 19.55
CA ASN A 332 6.57 -16.73 19.22
C ASN A 332 7.22 -15.45 19.76
N SER A 333 6.43 -14.50 20.30
CA SER A 333 6.93 -13.37 21.06
C SER A 333 7.44 -13.77 22.45
N GLY A 334 8.24 -12.89 23.05
CA GLY A 334 8.75 -13.04 24.41
C GLY A 334 7.62 -13.23 25.43
N ILE A 335 7.81 -14.13 26.39
CA ILE A 335 6.76 -14.54 27.36
C ILE A 335 6.18 -13.33 28.11
N THR A 336 7.02 -12.37 28.49
CA THR A 336 6.63 -11.15 29.21
C THR A 336 5.73 -10.23 28.38
N GLN A 337 5.87 -10.27 27.06
CA GLN A 337 5.17 -9.37 26.12
C GLN A 337 3.81 -9.91 25.70
N ARG A 338 3.60 -11.24 25.77
CA ARG A 338 2.41 -11.89 25.21
C ARG A 338 1.11 -11.31 25.76
N LYS A 339 1.07 -10.97 27.06
CA LYS A 339 -0.12 -10.35 27.66
C LYS A 339 -0.47 -9.02 26.98
N LEU A 340 0.51 -8.11 26.89
CA LEU A 340 0.38 -6.83 26.20
C LEU A 340 -0.06 -7.01 24.75
N LEU A 341 0.55 -7.96 24.03
CA LEU A 341 0.25 -8.23 22.62
C LEU A 341 -1.15 -8.83 22.40
N MET A 342 -1.65 -9.65 23.32
CA MET A 342 -3.02 -10.21 23.28
C MET A 342 -4.10 -9.18 23.62
N GLU A 343 -3.80 -8.23 24.52
CA GLU A 343 -4.70 -7.14 24.92
C GLU A 343 -4.80 -6.04 23.86
N ASN A 344 -3.86 -6.00 22.91
CA ASN A 344 -3.73 -4.92 21.94
C ASN A 344 -3.53 -5.47 20.52
N ILE A 345 -4.52 -6.20 20.01
CA ILE A 345 -4.53 -6.66 18.61
C ILE A 345 -5.29 -5.64 17.77
N TYR A 346 -4.66 -5.07 16.74
CA TYR A 346 -5.24 -4.03 15.89
C TYR A 346 -5.42 -4.52 14.46
N LEU A 347 -6.64 -4.41 13.93
CA LEU A 347 -6.93 -4.73 12.54
C LEU A 347 -6.62 -3.54 11.62
N CYS A 348 -5.93 -3.81 10.52
CA CYS A 348 -5.48 -2.82 9.54
C CYS A 348 -5.66 -3.35 8.11
N GLY A 349 -5.68 -2.45 7.13
CA GLY A 349 -5.82 -2.79 5.72
C GLY A 349 -7.28 -2.76 5.23
N ALA A 350 -7.48 -2.82 3.91
CA ALA A 350 -8.82 -2.80 3.33
C ALA A 350 -9.55 -4.13 3.54
N GLY A 351 -8.82 -5.25 3.54
CA GLY A 351 -9.39 -6.58 3.76
C GLY A 351 -9.86 -6.82 5.20
N SER A 352 -9.57 -5.92 6.14
CA SER A 352 -10.08 -6.02 7.51
C SER A 352 -11.48 -5.41 7.71
N GLN A 353 -12.06 -4.82 6.65
CA GLN A 353 -13.34 -4.11 6.72
C GLN A 353 -14.57 -5.03 6.63
N PHE A 354 -14.40 -6.35 6.49
CA PHE A 354 -15.53 -7.27 6.52
C PHE A 354 -16.35 -7.12 7.80
N GLU A 355 -17.67 -7.08 7.64
CA GLU A 355 -18.59 -7.05 8.78
C GLU A 355 -18.32 -8.27 9.69
N ASN A 356 -18.38 -8.04 11.00
CA ASN A 356 -18.15 -9.02 12.07
C ASN A 356 -16.75 -9.67 12.13
N LEU A 357 -15.78 -9.24 11.31
CA LEU A 357 -14.43 -9.82 11.32
C LEU A 357 -13.76 -9.71 12.69
N HIS A 358 -13.99 -8.59 13.38
CA HIS A 358 -13.35 -8.33 14.67
C HIS A 358 -13.88 -9.22 15.79
N GLU A 359 -15.20 -9.40 15.89
CA GLU A 359 -15.81 -10.33 16.85
C GLU A 359 -15.46 -11.77 16.52
N ARG A 360 -15.50 -12.15 15.23
CA ARG A 360 -15.13 -13.51 14.80
C ARG A 360 -13.68 -13.82 15.13
N LEU A 361 -12.74 -12.94 14.80
CA LEU A 361 -11.33 -13.14 15.12
C LEU A 361 -11.10 -13.22 16.63
N LYS A 362 -11.74 -12.34 17.41
CA LYS A 362 -11.67 -12.38 18.88
C LYS A 362 -12.15 -13.72 19.43
N PHE A 363 -13.29 -14.21 18.95
CA PHE A 363 -13.85 -15.50 19.35
C PHE A 363 -12.92 -16.67 19.04
N GLU A 364 -12.37 -16.72 17.82
CA GLU A 364 -11.44 -17.78 17.40
C GLU A 364 -10.15 -17.76 18.23
N LEU A 365 -9.59 -16.57 18.50
CA LEU A 365 -8.42 -16.42 19.35
C LEU A 365 -8.71 -16.88 20.80
N GLN A 366 -9.89 -16.58 21.34
CA GLN A 366 -10.30 -17.05 22.67
C GLN A 366 -10.41 -18.57 22.74
N ASN A 367 -10.83 -19.22 21.65
CA ASN A 367 -10.88 -20.68 21.56
C ASN A 367 -9.47 -21.30 21.50
N LEU A 368 -8.53 -20.65 20.80
CA LEU A 368 -7.13 -21.08 20.76
C LEU A 368 -6.38 -20.85 22.08
N ALA A 369 -6.78 -19.84 22.85
CA ALA A 369 -6.08 -19.46 24.06
C ALA A 369 -6.36 -20.37 25.27
N PRO A 370 -5.35 -20.59 26.14
CA PRO A 370 -5.54 -21.23 27.43
C PRO A 370 -6.61 -20.50 28.25
N PRO A 371 -7.42 -21.20 29.08
CA PRO A 371 -8.51 -20.60 29.83
C PRO A 371 -8.14 -19.34 30.63
N ALA A 372 -6.94 -19.32 31.23
CA ALA A 372 -6.44 -18.18 32.00
C ALA A 372 -6.11 -16.93 31.15
N ALA A 373 -5.88 -17.08 29.85
CA ALA A 373 -5.53 -15.99 28.94
C ALA A 373 -6.71 -15.48 28.10
N ARG A 374 -7.84 -16.19 28.06
CA ARG A 374 -9.01 -15.83 27.22
C ARG A 374 -9.54 -14.43 27.50
N ALA A 375 -9.54 -14.03 28.77
CA ALA A 375 -10.00 -12.71 29.21
C ALA A 375 -9.11 -11.57 28.73
N ASN A 376 -7.84 -11.85 28.42
CA ASN A 376 -6.88 -10.83 27.97
C ASN A 376 -6.99 -10.56 26.46
N ILE A 377 -7.70 -11.40 25.70
CA ILE A 377 -7.78 -11.22 24.25
C ILE A 377 -8.72 -10.07 23.91
N SER A 378 -8.14 -9.04 23.29
CA SER A 378 -8.87 -7.88 22.79
C SER A 378 -8.39 -7.55 21.37
N VAL A 379 -9.36 -7.50 20.47
CA VAL A 379 -9.20 -7.11 19.07
C VAL A 379 -9.87 -5.76 18.90
N HIS A 380 -9.12 -4.81 18.35
CA HIS A 380 -9.51 -3.41 18.20
C HIS A 380 -9.58 -3.06 16.71
N THR A 381 -10.56 -2.23 16.37
CA THR A 381 -10.77 -1.72 15.01
C THR A 381 -10.80 -0.21 15.02
N SER A 382 -10.44 0.39 13.89
CA SER A 382 -10.66 1.82 13.60
C SER A 382 -11.77 1.96 12.57
N ARG A 383 -12.35 3.16 12.41
CA ARG A 383 -13.24 3.44 11.27
C ARG A 383 -12.46 3.57 9.95
N GLU A 384 -11.18 3.89 10.04
CA GLU A 384 -10.33 4.22 8.89
C GLU A 384 -9.23 3.17 8.69
N GLN A 385 -9.55 1.89 8.93
CA GLN A 385 -8.61 0.74 8.90
C GLN A 385 -7.79 0.66 7.60
N HIS A 386 -8.44 0.98 6.48
CA HIS A 386 -7.85 0.97 5.14
C HIS A 386 -6.89 2.15 4.87
N MET A 387 -6.83 3.15 5.76
CA MET A 387 -5.96 4.32 5.67
C MET A 387 -4.91 4.39 6.78
N LEU A 388 -4.82 3.40 7.66
CA LEU A 388 -3.89 3.47 8.81
C LEU A 388 -2.43 3.52 8.36
N SER A 389 -2.03 2.73 7.36
CA SER A 389 -0.69 2.80 6.76
C SER A 389 -0.39 4.20 6.22
N TRP A 390 -1.34 4.77 5.47
CA TRP A 390 -1.26 6.13 4.93
C TRP A 390 -1.09 7.18 6.03
N LYS A 391 -1.91 7.13 7.08
CA LYS A 391 -1.83 8.07 8.20
C LYS A 391 -0.50 7.99 8.95
N GLY A 392 0.01 6.78 9.16
CA GLY A 392 1.34 6.58 9.72
C GLY A 392 2.45 7.12 8.83
N ALA A 393 2.33 6.94 7.51
CA ALA A 393 3.24 7.52 6.54
C ALA A 393 3.19 9.05 6.57
N CYS A 394 2.02 9.67 6.63
CA CYS A 394 1.88 11.13 6.79
C CYS A 394 2.56 11.62 8.08
N PHE A 395 2.36 10.91 9.20
CA PHE A 395 3.01 11.24 10.46
C PHE A 395 4.54 11.17 10.34
N MET A 396 5.09 10.08 9.79
CA MET A 396 6.53 9.89 9.70
C MET A 396 7.19 10.77 8.63
N GLY A 397 6.43 11.07 7.57
CA GLY A 397 6.80 11.94 6.48
C GLY A 397 6.65 13.44 6.77
N SER A 398 6.08 13.81 7.92
CA SER A 398 5.95 15.22 8.30
C SER A 398 7.35 15.84 8.48
N PRO A 399 7.54 17.13 8.13
CA PRO A 399 8.85 17.77 8.21
C PRO A 399 9.51 17.66 9.59
N GLU A 400 8.72 17.80 10.66
CA GLU A 400 9.20 17.76 12.04
C GLU A 400 9.69 16.35 12.42
N ILE A 401 8.90 15.32 12.09
CA ILE A 401 9.22 13.94 12.43
C ILE A 401 10.36 13.44 11.56
N ARG A 402 10.33 13.70 10.26
CA ARG A 402 11.43 13.42 9.35
C ARG A 402 12.76 14.00 9.83
N ASN A 403 12.76 15.27 10.27
CA ASN A 403 13.97 15.88 10.81
C ASN A 403 14.42 15.23 12.14
N ALA A 404 13.48 14.84 13.00
CA ALA A 404 13.78 14.12 14.24
C ALA A 404 14.39 12.73 13.99
N TYR A 405 13.99 12.07 12.90
CA TYR A 405 14.45 10.74 12.49
C TYR A 405 15.34 10.77 11.24
N LYS A 406 16.07 11.87 11.01
CA LYS A 406 16.87 12.08 9.78
C LYS A 406 17.84 10.95 9.46
N GLU A 407 18.36 10.24 10.48
CA GLU A 407 19.28 9.11 10.30
C GLU A 407 18.61 7.89 9.64
N GLN A 408 17.28 7.82 9.69
CA GLN A 408 16.49 6.81 9.02
C GLN A 408 16.13 7.21 7.58
N TRP A 409 16.35 8.46 7.17
CA TRP A 409 16.14 8.91 5.80
C TRP A 409 17.46 8.87 5.05
N ILE A 410 17.47 8.17 3.91
CA ILE A 410 18.68 7.98 3.12
C ILE A 410 18.72 9.06 2.06
N THR A 411 19.71 9.94 2.14
CA THR A 411 19.90 10.99 1.14
C THR A 411 20.63 10.44 -0.08
N LYS A 412 20.50 11.16 -1.21
CA LYS A 412 21.31 10.90 -2.40
C LYS A 412 22.81 10.98 -2.11
N ALA A 413 23.22 11.91 -1.24
CA ALA A 413 24.62 12.02 -0.83
C ALA A 413 25.11 10.80 -0.03
N ASP A 414 24.30 10.26 0.89
CA ASP A 414 24.64 9.03 1.61
C ASP A 414 24.81 7.85 0.62
N TYR A 415 23.92 7.77 -0.37
CA TYR A 415 23.97 6.72 -1.38
C TYR A 415 25.16 6.87 -2.33
N ASP A 416 25.51 8.09 -2.75
CA ASP A 416 26.69 8.34 -3.59
C ASP A 416 28.00 7.99 -2.85
N GLU A 417 28.03 8.09 -1.51
CA GLU A 417 29.18 7.74 -0.67
C GLU A 417 29.27 6.23 -0.39
N ASP A 418 28.19 5.60 0.09
CA ASP A 418 28.19 4.22 0.58
C ASP A 418 27.65 3.19 -0.45
N GLY A 419 27.08 3.66 -1.56
CA GLY A 419 26.34 2.85 -2.52
C GLY A 419 25.16 2.13 -1.89
N ALA A 420 24.75 1.00 -2.48
CA ALA A 420 23.62 0.18 -2.01
C ALA A 420 23.72 -0.30 -0.55
N ARG A 421 24.90 -0.24 0.09
CA ARG A 421 25.07 -0.63 1.50
C ARG A 421 24.36 0.32 2.45
N VAL A 422 24.10 1.57 2.04
CA VAL A 422 23.37 2.55 2.86
C VAL A 422 21.99 2.05 3.28
N PHE A 423 21.34 1.25 2.43
CA PHE A 423 20.01 0.69 2.71
C PHE A 423 20.01 -0.34 3.85
N LEU A 424 21.16 -0.91 4.20
CA LEU A 424 21.30 -1.74 5.40
C LEU A 424 21.04 -0.98 6.70
N ARG A 425 21.05 0.37 6.67
CA ARG A 425 20.66 1.22 7.81
C ARG A 425 19.14 1.13 8.11
N GLN A 426 18.32 0.92 7.08
CA GLN A 426 16.85 0.83 7.17
C GLN A 426 16.35 -0.61 7.32
N ILE A 427 17.11 -1.60 6.85
CA ILE A 427 16.81 -3.00 7.15
C ILE A 427 16.94 -3.19 8.66
N ILE A 428 15.78 -3.28 9.30
CA ILE A 428 15.60 -3.42 10.74
C ILE A 428 16.67 -4.39 11.25
N LYS A 429 17.48 -4.01 12.25
CA LYS A 429 18.46 -4.87 12.93
C LYS A 429 17.85 -5.68 14.05
#